data_AF-A0A933EW55-F1
#
_entry.id   AF-A0A933EW55-F1
#
_cell.length_a   1.000
_cell.length_b   1.000
_cell.length_c   1.000
_cell.angle_alpha   90.00
_cell.angle_beta   90.00
_cell.angle_gamma   90.00
#
_symmetry.space_group_name_H-M   'P 1'
#
loop_
_entity.id
_entity.type
_entity.pdbx_description
1 polymer ?
#
loop_
_entity_poly.entity_id
_entity_poly.type
_entity_poly.pdbx_seq_one_letter_code
_entity_poly.pdbx_strand_id
1 'polypeptide(L)'
;MQARTQARTNACINNLRLVQAAKDQYALENNQADTVTPTAANLDNYLKGGTAKVYCPLDSTKAFSASYTVNAVNANPTCQKDGTNHKL
;
A
#
# COMPACT_ATOMS: atom_id res chain seq x y z
N MET A 1 15.22 -0.88 -22.42
CA MET A 1 14.46 -1.63 -21.38
C MET A 1 14.23 -0.87 -20.06
N GLN A 2 14.73 0.36 -19.87
CA GLN A 2 14.55 1.14 -18.62
C GLN A 2 13.12 1.67 -18.37
N ALA A 3 12.36 1.99 -19.43
CA ALA A 3 11.00 2.52 -19.31
C ALA A 3 10.04 1.53 -18.61
N ARG A 4 10.23 0.22 -18.82
CA ARG A 4 9.41 -0.83 -18.17
C ARG A 4 9.70 -0.92 -16.67
N THR A 5 10.94 -0.67 -16.25
CA THR A 5 11.32 -0.67 -14.83
C THR A 5 10.77 0.56 -14.12
N GLN A 6 10.89 1.74 -14.72
CA GLN A 6 10.32 2.97 -14.16
C GLN A 6 8.79 2.92 -14.06
N ALA A 7 8.09 2.39 -15.07
CA ALA A 7 6.64 2.24 -15.02
C ALA A 7 6.18 1.34 -13.84
N ARG A 8 6.93 0.27 -13.55
CA ARG A 8 6.67 -0.63 -12.41
C ARG A 8 6.92 0.06 -11.08
N THR A 9 8.01 0.81 -10.96
CA THR A 9 8.31 1.61 -9.76
C THR A 9 7.22 2.65 -9.50
N ASN A 10 6.83 3.41 -10.52
CA ASN A 10 5.78 4.43 -10.40
C ASN A 10 4.42 3.81 -10.03
N ALA A 11 4.07 2.66 -10.61
CA ALA A 11 2.87 1.93 -10.21
C ALA A 11 2.93 1.48 -8.75
N CYS A 12 4.08 1.00 -8.29
CA CYS A 12 4.26 0.61 -6.89
C CYS A 12 4.12 1.80 -5.93
N ILE A 13 4.73 2.94 -6.25
CA ILE A 13 4.63 4.17 -5.45
C ILE A 13 3.19 4.69 -5.41
N ASN A 14 2.48 4.65 -6.54
CA ASN A 14 1.07 5.02 -6.58
C ASN A 14 0.21 4.09 -5.72
N ASN A 15 0.47 2.79 -5.73
CA ASN A 15 -0.21 1.86 -4.84
C ASN A 15 0.07 2.18 -3.36
N LEU A 16 1.30 2.51 -2.99
CA LEU A 16 1.62 2.96 -1.62
C LEU A 16 0.84 4.20 -1.21
N ARG A 17 0.69 5.18 -2.12
CA ARG A 17 -0.15 6.38 -1.89
C ARG A 17 -1.60 6.03 -1.64
N LEU A 18 -2.16 5.08 -2.42
CA LEU A 18 -3.53 4.60 -2.22
C LEU A 18 -3.69 3.92 -0.87
N VAL A 19 -2.70 3.10 -0.47
CA VAL A 19 -2.71 2.44 0.85
C VAL A 19 -2.63 3.47 1.98
N GLN A 20 -1.77 4.49 1.88
CA GLN A 20 -1.70 5.56 2.87
C GLN A 20 -3.03 6.30 2.98
N ALA A 21 -3.61 6.72 1.85
CA ALA A 21 -4.90 7.40 1.84
C ALA A 21 -6.03 6.53 2.43
N ALA A 22 -6.02 5.21 2.14
CA ALA A 22 -6.98 4.27 2.71
C ALA A 22 -6.85 4.15 4.23
N LYS A 23 -5.62 4.15 4.76
CA LYS A 23 -5.36 4.12 6.21
C LYS A 23 -5.88 5.39 6.88
N ASP A 24 -5.57 6.54 6.31
CA ASP A 24 -5.98 7.84 6.83
C ASP A 24 -7.52 7.93 6.83
N GLN A 25 -8.16 7.51 5.75
CA GLN A 25 -9.62 7.47 5.66
C GLN A 25 -10.24 6.53 6.70
N TYR A 26 -9.70 5.31 6.85
CA TYR A 26 -10.16 4.37 7.87
C TYR A 26 -10.04 4.96 9.28
N ALA A 27 -8.95 5.66 9.57
CA ALA A 27 -8.71 6.28 10.86
C ALA A 27 -9.72 7.40 11.15
N LEU A 28 -9.98 8.26 10.16
CA LEU A 28 -10.95 9.35 10.24
C LEU A 28 -12.38 8.83 10.45
N GLU A 29 -12.78 7.79 9.72
CA GLU A 29 -14.15 7.25 9.81
C GLU A 29 -14.39 6.46 11.10
N ASN A 30 -13.39 5.76 11.62
CA ASN A 30 -13.52 4.91 12.80
C ASN A 30 -12.99 5.57 14.08
N ASN A 31 -12.67 6.87 14.05
CA ASN A 31 -12.04 7.63 15.13
C ASN A 31 -10.85 6.88 15.76
N GLN A 32 -10.03 6.24 14.93
CA GLN A 32 -8.88 5.48 15.39
C GLN A 32 -7.72 6.42 15.67
N ALA A 33 -6.90 6.09 16.67
CA ALA A 33 -5.66 6.79 16.90
C ALA A 33 -4.66 6.53 15.76
N ASP A 34 -3.77 7.49 15.52
CA ASP A 34 -2.80 7.37 14.43
C ASP A 34 -1.76 6.24 14.66
N THR A 35 -1.70 5.70 15.88
CA THR A 35 -0.85 4.57 16.25
C THR A 35 -1.48 3.21 15.89
N VAL A 36 -2.76 3.18 15.51
CA VAL A 36 -3.44 1.95 15.11
C VAL A 36 -2.90 1.48 13.76
N THR A 37 -2.67 0.17 13.66
CA THR A 37 -2.28 -0.49 12.41
C THR A 37 -3.52 -1.16 11.81
N PRO A 38 -4.17 -0.57 10.80
CA PRO A 38 -5.32 -1.18 10.16
C PRO A 38 -4.92 -2.46 9.43
N THR A 39 -5.82 -3.45 9.44
CA THR A 39 -5.61 -4.70 8.71
C THR A 39 -5.90 -4.51 7.22
N ALA A 40 -5.40 -5.40 6.37
CA ALA A 40 -5.73 -5.41 4.95
C ALA A 40 -7.26 -5.47 4.72
N ALA A 41 -7.99 -6.20 5.56
CA ALA A 41 -9.45 -6.28 5.49
C ALA A 41 -10.13 -4.92 5.77
N ASN A 42 -9.59 -4.14 6.70
CA ASN A 42 -10.11 -2.79 6.99
C ASN A 42 -9.93 -1.85 5.80
N LEU A 43 -8.83 -2.01 5.05
CA LEU A 43 -8.49 -1.18 3.90
C LEU A 43 -9.18 -1.60 2.60
N ASP A 44 -9.78 -2.79 2.56
CA ASP A 44 -10.34 -3.38 1.35
C ASP A 44 -11.42 -2.49 0.72
N ASN A 45 -12.30 -1.92 1.55
CA ASN A 45 -13.38 -1.04 1.10
C ASN A 45 -12.91 0.34 0.60
N TYR A 46 -11.71 0.76 1.00
CA TYR A 46 -11.14 2.07 0.63
C TYR A 46 -10.26 2.00 -0.62
N LEU A 47 -9.90 0.78 -1.05
CA LEU A 47 -9.11 0.55 -2.24
C LEU A 47 -10.01 0.18 -3.41
N LYS A 48 -9.80 0.83 -4.56
CA LYS A 48 -10.60 0.57 -5.76
C LYS A 48 -10.37 -0.86 -6.26
N GLY A 49 -11.34 -1.75 -6.03
CA GLY A 49 -11.26 -3.17 -6.35
C GLY A 49 -10.61 -4.02 -5.24
N GLY A 50 -10.46 -3.47 -4.04
CA GLY A 50 -9.93 -4.16 -2.88
C GLY A 50 -8.42 -4.34 -2.87
N THR A 51 -7.95 -4.90 -1.77
CA THR A 51 -6.56 -5.31 -1.57
C THR A 51 -6.09 -6.33 -2.61
N ALA A 52 -7.01 -7.10 -3.19
CA ALA A 52 -6.73 -8.05 -4.28
C ALA A 52 -6.23 -7.37 -5.58
N LYS A 53 -6.52 -6.08 -5.79
CA LYS A 53 -6.07 -5.32 -6.98
C LYS A 53 -4.84 -4.45 -6.71
N VAL A 54 -4.43 -4.33 -5.45
CA VAL A 54 -3.29 -3.52 -5.03
C VAL A 54 -2.13 -4.45 -4.69
N TYR A 55 -1.19 -4.56 -5.61
CA TYR A 55 0.02 -5.37 -5.42
C TYR A 55 1.20 -4.71 -6.11
N CYS A 56 2.40 -5.01 -5.64
CA CYS A 56 3.61 -4.55 -6.27
C CYS A 56 3.76 -5.29 -7.61
N PRO A 57 4.00 -4.61 -8.74
CA PRO A 57 4.20 -5.27 -10.02
C PRO A 57 5.51 -6.08 -10.12
N LEU A 58 6.40 -5.96 -9.11
CA LEU A 58 7.55 -6.85 -8.94
C LEU A 58 7.22 -8.12 -8.16
N ASP A 59 6.07 -8.17 -7.50
CA ASP A 59 5.62 -9.35 -6.77
C ASP A 59 5.03 -10.38 -7.73
N SER A 60 5.67 -11.54 -7.77
CA SER A 60 5.19 -12.69 -8.56
C SER A 60 3.90 -13.29 -7.98
N THR A 61 3.67 -13.12 -6.67
CA THR A 61 2.49 -13.69 -5.99
C THR A 61 1.24 -12.81 -6.13
N LYS A 62 1.43 -11.52 -6.50
CA LYS A 62 0.36 -10.52 -6.64
C LYS A 62 -0.54 -10.43 -5.40
N ALA A 63 0.03 -10.63 -4.22
CA ALA A 63 -0.70 -10.58 -2.97
C ALA A 63 -0.36 -9.29 -2.22
N PHE A 64 -1.38 -8.63 -1.68
CA PHE A 64 -1.21 -7.39 -0.92
C PHE A 64 -0.24 -7.56 0.25
N SER A 65 -0.42 -8.62 1.05
CA SER A 65 0.41 -8.92 2.22
C SER A 65 1.86 -9.28 1.90
N ALA A 66 2.13 -9.78 0.69
CA ALA A 66 3.49 -10.09 0.22
C ALA A 66 4.14 -8.92 -0.52
N SER A 67 3.35 -7.91 -0.90
CA SER A 67 3.77 -6.72 -1.61
C SER A 67 4.02 -5.54 -0.68
N TYR A 68 3.16 -5.33 0.32
CA TYR A 68 3.11 -4.12 1.13
C TYR A 68 2.96 -4.42 2.63
N THR A 69 3.66 -3.63 3.43
CA THR A 69 3.44 -3.54 4.88
C THR A 69 2.70 -2.24 5.17
N VAL A 70 1.50 -2.34 5.75
CA VAL A 70 0.61 -1.19 5.99
C VAL A 70 1.19 -0.19 6.99
N ASN A 71 1.80 -0.70 8.07
CA ASN A 71 2.25 0.06 9.25
C ASN A 71 1.11 0.85 9.94
N ALA A 72 1.42 1.46 11.08
CA ALA A 72 0.49 2.35 11.78
C ALA A 72 0.07 3.53 10.89
N VAL A 73 -1.08 4.15 11.14
CA VAL A 73 -1.60 5.27 10.33
C VAL A 73 -0.56 6.40 10.23
N ASN A 74 0.12 6.73 11.32
CA ASN A 74 1.20 7.73 11.39
C ASN A 74 2.52 7.32 10.73
N ALA A 75 2.65 6.09 10.23
CA ALA A 75 3.88 5.59 9.63
C ALA A 75 3.63 5.19 8.18
N ASN A 76 4.46 5.65 7.25
CA ASN A 76 4.26 5.35 5.82
C ASN A 76 4.26 3.83 5.56
N PRO A 77 3.36 3.31 4.70
CA PRO A 77 3.43 1.93 4.26
C PRO A 77 4.73 1.69 3.50
N THR A 78 5.27 0.49 3.62
CA THR A 78 6.52 0.10 2.97
C THR A 78 6.31 -0.99 1.94
N CYS A 79 7.04 -0.93 0.84
CA CYS A 79 7.09 -2.02 -0.14
C CYS A 79 8.03 -3.11 0.38
N GLN A 80 7.56 -4.36 0.42
CA GLN A 80 8.38 -5.51 0.81
C GLN A 80 9.33 -5.98 -0.29
N LYS A 81 9.05 -5.62 -1.55
CA LYS A 81 9.88 -6.03 -2.69
C LYS A 81 11.07 -5.11 -2.90
N ASP A 82 10.90 -3.82 -2.65
CA ASP A 82 11.95 -2.81 -2.77
C ASP A 82 11.66 -1.61 -1.86
N GLY A 83 11.92 -1.76 -0.57
CA GLY A 83 11.71 -0.71 0.42
C GLY A 83 12.66 0.49 0.29
N THR A 84 13.69 0.40 -0.57
CA THR A 84 14.70 1.46 -0.75
C THR A 84 14.32 2.40 -1.89
N ASN A 85 13.84 1.85 -3.02
CA ASN A 85 13.47 2.64 -4.19
C ASN A 85 11.95 2.90 -4.29
N HIS A 86 11.11 2.04 -3.70
CA HIS A 86 9.65 2.21 -3.73
C HIS A 86 9.17 2.79 -2.40
N LYS A 87 9.53 4.05 -2.14
CA LYS A 87 9.12 4.79 -0.95
C LYS A 87 8.21 5.96 -1.31
N LEU A 88 7.36 6.32 -0.36
CA LEU A 88 6.48 7.50 -0.39
C LEU A 88 7.28 8.79 -0.19
#